data_AF-A0A2N2CY55-F1
#
_entry.id   AF-A0A2N2CY55-F1
#
_cell.length_a   1.000
_cell.length_b   1.000
_cell.length_c   1.000
_cell.angle_alpha   90.00
_cell.angle_beta   90.00
_cell.angle_gamma   90.00
#
_symmetry.space_group_name_H-M   'P 1'
#
loop_
_entity.id
_entity.type
_entity.pdbx_description
1 polymer ?
#
loop_
_entity_poly.entity_id
_entity_poly.type
_entity_poly.pdbx_seq_one_letter_code
_entity_poly.pdbx_strand_id
1 'polypeptide(L)'
;MKKLIIGILSLFIGFFMFFSANTFAATKDTTAFTDTGVHYMSHIENRGWEQDWKSNGDISGTIGESLRIESVKVGLIGEFQNIASIQTSVHVQDKGDMGPFAMGEAAGTTGLGLRIESIKLVLENMPGYVIKYDVQVENKGWLKDVNDTATWFVGGEDAGTKGESLRLEAIKIIIVQTTDLLPFFEAIEAVNEMDYTTESWATYYEVVKANLVTMANTQEEVNIAAVNIVAAQSSLVAIEGDLTPYIEAISAVNEMDYTTESWATYSEVVKAHIVTKANTQTQITIAAARITAAQKSLVLKEGDLTPYIEAISAVNEMDYTPESWATYFEVVKANIVTKANTQTQITIAAARITTAQSSLVIKEGDLTPYIEAISAVNEMDYTPESWAIYFEVVEANIVTKANTQTQITIAAARISSAQKYLILK
;
A
#
# COMPACT_ATOMS: atom_id res chain seq x y z
N MET A 1 0.68 -36.14 -5.66
CA MET A 1 -0.67 -35.60 -5.90
C MET A 1 -0.84 -34.11 -5.54
N LYS A 2 0.23 -33.35 -5.27
CA LYS A 2 0.17 -31.91 -4.90
C LYS A 2 0.40 -30.91 -6.07
N LYS A 3 0.50 -31.37 -7.32
CA LYS A 3 0.81 -30.52 -8.49
C LYS A 3 -0.24 -30.54 -9.62
N LEU A 4 -1.40 -31.15 -9.42
CA LEU A 4 -2.43 -31.27 -10.47
C LEU A 4 -3.71 -30.44 -10.25
N ILE A 5 -3.81 -29.65 -9.17
CA ILE A 5 -5.02 -28.86 -8.84
C ILE A 5 -4.85 -27.36 -9.23
N ILE A 6 -3.65 -26.97 -9.68
CA ILE A 6 -3.33 -25.58 -10.08
C ILE A 6 -3.89 -25.22 -11.49
N GLY A 7 -4.41 -26.20 -12.25
CA GLY A 7 -4.76 -26.02 -13.66
C GLY A 7 -6.20 -25.63 -13.99
N ILE A 8 -7.15 -25.64 -13.04
CA ILE A 8 -8.58 -25.46 -13.34
C ILE A 8 -9.14 -24.12 -12.85
N LEU A 9 -8.46 -23.42 -11.94
CA LEU A 9 -8.91 -22.11 -11.41
C LEU A 9 -8.11 -20.90 -11.91
N SER A 10 -7.16 -21.11 -12.83
CA SER A 10 -6.48 -20.00 -13.53
C SER A 10 -7.35 -19.36 -14.61
N LEU A 11 -8.51 -19.94 -14.93
CA LEU A 11 -9.42 -19.39 -15.95
C LEU A 11 -10.46 -18.41 -15.38
N PHE A 12 -10.79 -18.49 -14.09
CA PHE A 12 -11.80 -17.61 -13.47
C PHE A 12 -11.22 -16.47 -12.61
N ILE A 13 -9.98 -16.61 -12.11
CA ILE A 13 -9.29 -15.54 -11.34
C ILE A 13 -8.17 -14.89 -12.18
N GLY A 14 -7.64 -15.59 -13.19
CA GLY A 14 -6.51 -15.12 -14.01
C GLY A 14 -6.85 -14.10 -15.11
N PHE A 15 -8.13 -13.77 -15.34
CA PHE A 15 -8.50 -12.82 -16.41
C PHE A 15 -8.54 -11.35 -15.95
N PHE A 16 -8.38 -11.05 -14.66
CA PHE A 16 -8.50 -9.66 -14.15
C PHE A 16 -7.26 -9.09 -13.45
N MET A 17 -6.10 -9.77 -13.48
CA MET A 17 -4.84 -9.25 -12.92
C MET A 17 -3.87 -8.66 -13.96
N PHE A 18 -4.38 -8.09 -15.06
CA PHE A 18 -3.60 -7.20 -15.92
C PHE A 18 -4.45 -6.04 -16.44
N PHE A 19 -4.77 -5.06 -15.60
CA PHE A 19 -4.87 -3.68 -16.07
C PHE A 19 -4.37 -2.72 -14.99
N SER A 20 -3.12 -2.29 -15.16
CA SER A 20 -2.57 -1.08 -14.57
C SER A 20 -3.40 0.12 -15.00
N ALA A 21 -3.73 0.99 -14.03
CA ALA A 21 -4.14 2.39 -14.14
C ALA A 21 -4.47 2.88 -15.57
N ASN A 22 -5.75 2.81 -15.94
CA ASN A 22 -6.41 3.82 -16.74
C ASN A 22 -7.87 3.90 -16.29
N THR A 23 -8.29 5.10 -15.89
CA THR A 23 -9.70 5.46 -15.70
C THR A 23 -10.48 5.11 -16.96
N PHE A 24 -11.28 4.05 -16.89
CA PHE A 24 -12.38 3.84 -17.82
C PHE A 24 -13.67 3.94 -17.01
N ALA A 25 -14.50 4.90 -17.41
CA ALA A 25 -15.90 4.95 -17.03
C ALA A 25 -16.48 3.54 -17.20
N ALA A 26 -17.28 3.09 -16.23
CA ALA A 26 -18.07 1.87 -16.31
C ALA A 26 -18.98 1.94 -17.54
N THR A 27 -18.46 1.54 -18.69
CA THR A 27 -19.30 1.06 -19.77
C THR A 27 -19.71 -0.32 -19.33
N LYS A 28 -20.98 -0.44 -18.93
CA LYS A 28 -21.72 -1.68 -18.77
C LYS A 28 -21.50 -2.52 -20.03
N ASP A 29 -20.44 -3.31 -20.05
CA ASP A 29 -20.04 -4.11 -21.20
C ASP A 29 -21.03 -5.27 -21.28
N THR A 30 -22.11 -4.97 -21.99
CA THR A 30 -23.19 -5.88 -22.34
C THR A 30 -22.62 -6.76 -23.44
N THR A 31 -21.69 -7.64 -23.09
CA THR A 31 -21.24 -8.69 -23.99
C THR A 31 -22.46 -9.53 -24.33
N ALA A 32 -22.82 -9.46 -25.60
CA ALA A 32 -24.01 -10.01 -26.18
C ALA A 32 -24.09 -11.54 -25.96
N PHE A 33 -24.88 -11.99 -24.99
CA PHE A 33 -25.42 -13.36 -24.88
C PHE A 33 -26.39 -13.64 -26.04
N THR A 34 -25.92 -13.55 -27.29
CA THR A 34 -26.81 -13.61 -28.46
C THR A 34 -27.28 -15.01 -28.83
N ASP A 35 -26.91 -16.06 -28.08
CA ASP A 35 -27.36 -17.44 -28.35
C ASP A 35 -27.78 -18.25 -27.11
N THR A 36 -27.88 -17.62 -25.93
CA THR A 36 -28.34 -18.27 -24.69
C THR A 36 -29.64 -17.63 -24.21
N GLY A 37 -30.66 -18.43 -23.90
CA GLY A 37 -31.98 -17.89 -23.54
C GLY A 37 -33.11 -18.89 -23.70
N VAL A 38 -34.29 -18.37 -24.08
CA VAL A 38 -35.50 -19.15 -24.35
C VAL A 38 -35.87 -19.07 -25.82
N HIS A 39 -36.30 -20.19 -26.39
CA HIS A 39 -36.97 -20.24 -27.68
C HIS A 39 -38.38 -20.84 -27.59
N TYR A 40 -39.26 -20.48 -28.51
CA TYR A 40 -40.63 -20.95 -28.54
C TYR A 40 -41.24 -20.84 -29.93
N MET A 41 -42.27 -21.63 -30.19
CA MET A 41 -43.07 -21.55 -31.42
C MET A 41 -44.53 -21.93 -31.12
N SER A 42 -45.45 -21.43 -31.95
CA SER A 42 -46.88 -21.68 -31.82
C SER A 42 -47.41 -22.49 -33.00
N HIS A 43 -48.38 -23.35 -32.72
CA HIS A 43 -49.26 -23.94 -33.72
C HIS A 43 -50.50 -23.05 -33.88
N ILE A 44 -50.61 -22.43 -35.05
CA ILE A 44 -51.63 -21.42 -35.35
C ILE A 44 -52.72 -22.06 -36.20
N GLU A 45 -53.98 -21.73 -35.90
CA GLU A 45 -55.13 -22.13 -36.69
C GLU A 45 -54.92 -21.92 -38.19
N ASN A 46 -55.30 -22.91 -39.00
CA ASN A 46 -55.21 -22.92 -40.46
C ASN A 46 -53.80 -22.74 -41.07
N ARG A 47 -52.75 -22.61 -40.24
CA ARG A 47 -51.36 -22.40 -40.67
C ARG A 47 -50.41 -23.50 -40.22
N GLY A 48 -50.73 -24.19 -39.13
CA GLY A 48 -49.86 -25.21 -38.56
C GLY A 48 -48.80 -24.61 -37.65
N TRP A 49 -47.72 -25.35 -37.42
CA TRP A 49 -46.55 -24.86 -36.70
C TRP A 49 -45.85 -23.75 -37.50
N GLU A 50 -45.41 -22.71 -36.80
CA GLU A 50 -44.48 -21.73 -37.36
C GLU A 50 -43.20 -22.40 -37.88
N GLN A 51 -42.62 -21.87 -38.97
CA GLN A 51 -41.43 -22.45 -39.60
C GLN A 51 -40.16 -22.20 -38.77
N ASP A 52 -40.09 -21.03 -38.12
CA ASP A 52 -38.93 -20.61 -37.34
C ASP A 52 -39.29 -20.51 -35.85
N TRP A 53 -38.40 -21.02 -35.00
CA TRP A 53 -38.45 -20.73 -33.57
C TRP A 53 -38.22 -19.23 -33.33
N LYS A 54 -39.01 -18.66 -32.42
CA LYS A 54 -38.86 -17.31 -31.90
C LYS A 54 -38.06 -17.36 -30.61
N SER A 55 -37.31 -16.31 -30.29
CA SER A 55 -36.47 -16.29 -29.11
C SER A 55 -36.62 -14.98 -28.35
N ASN A 56 -36.40 -15.02 -27.03
CA ASN A 56 -36.11 -13.86 -26.18
C ASN A 56 -36.95 -12.59 -26.47
N GLY A 57 -38.27 -12.71 -26.41
CA GLY A 57 -39.21 -11.59 -26.53
C GLY A 57 -39.73 -11.32 -27.94
N ASP A 58 -39.30 -12.11 -28.93
CA ASP A 58 -39.89 -12.12 -30.28
C ASP A 58 -41.34 -12.63 -30.24
N ILE A 59 -42.16 -12.18 -31.19
CA ILE A 59 -43.57 -12.59 -31.23
C ILE A 59 -43.70 -13.96 -31.88
N SER A 60 -44.32 -14.91 -31.17
CA SER A 60 -44.82 -16.17 -31.72
C SER A 60 -46.35 -16.13 -31.76
N GLY A 61 -46.95 -16.47 -32.90
CA GLY A 61 -48.40 -16.31 -33.13
C GLY A 61 -48.72 -15.18 -34.11
N THR A 62 -49.92 -14.62 -34.02
CA THR A 62 -50.44 -13.63 -34.98
C THR A 62 -51.07 -12.44 -34.30
N ILE A 63 -50.82 -11.23 -34.81
CA ILE A 63 -51.46 -10.00 -34.34
C ILE A 63 -52.44 -9.49 -35.40
N GLY A 64 -53.70 -9.30 -35.01
CA GLY A 64 -54.71 -8.67 -35.87
C GLY A 64 -55.32 -9.57 -36.95
N GLU A 65 -55.00 -10.87 -36.94
CA GLU A 65 -55.50 -11.84 -37.92
C GLU A 65 -56.63 -12.73 -37.39
N SER A 66 -56.96 -12.59 -36.10
CA SER A 66 -58.01 -13.35 -35.43
C SER A 66 -57.83 -14.88 -35.47
N LEU A 67 -56.58 -15.35 -35.52
CA LEU A 67 -56.25 -16.78 -35.49
C LEU A 67 -55.85 -17.22 -34.08
N ARG A 68 -56.38 -18.35 -33.62
CA ARG A 68 -56.01 -18.93 -32.32
C ARG A 68 -54.66 -19.62 -32.36
N ILE A 69 -53.99 -19.62 -31.20
CA ILE A 69 -52.98 -20.61 -30.84
C ILE A 69 -53.69 -21.86 -30.32
N GLU A 70 -53.32 -23.02 -30.88
CA GLU A 70 -53.83 -24.34 -30.47
C GLU A 70 -52.81 -25.13 -29.64
N SER A 71 -51.51 -24.89 -29.88
CA SER A 71 -50.41 -25.51 -29.15
C SER A 71 -49.16 -24.62 -29.15
N VAL A 72 -48.29 -24.77 -28.14
CA VAL A 72 -47.01 -24.06 -28.02
C VAL A 72 -45.90 -25.07 -27.68
N LYS A 73 -44.69 -24.85 -28.21
CA LYS A 73 -43.46 -25.48 -27.72
C LYS A 73 -42.57 -24.42 -27.11
N VAL A 74 -41.99 -24.71 -25.94
CA VAL A 74 -41.07 -23.81 -25.25
C VAL A 74 -39.82 -24.59 -24.85
N GLY A 75 -38.65 -24.02 -25.12
CA GLY A 75 -37.36 -24.63 -24.84
C GLY A 75 -36.29 -23.62 -24.48
N LEU A 76 -35.16 -24.11 -24.00
CA LEU A 76 -33.98 -23.30 -23.69
C LEU A 76 -32.92 -23.48 -24.79
N ILE A 77 -32.10 -22.46 -25.00
CA ILE A 77 -31.00 -22.47 -25.96
C ILE A 77 -29.68 -22.04 -25.30
N GLY A 78 -28.58 -22.32 -25.98
CA GLY A 78 -27.23 -22.06 -25.48
C GLY A 78 -26.94 -22.85 -24.21
N GLU A 79 -26.28 -22.23 -23.25
CA GLU A 79 -25.91 -22.89 -21.99
C GLU A 79 -27.12 -23.24 -21.10
N PHE A 80 -28.24 -22.51 -21.21
CA PHE A 80 -29.40 -22.72 -20.34
C PHE A 80 -30.00 -24.11 -20.52
N GLN A 81 -29.98 -24.67 -21.73
CA GLN A 81 -30.52 -26.00 -22.02
C GLN A 81 -29.78 -27.14 -21.30
N ASN A 82 -28.54 -26.90 -20.85
CA ASN A 82 -27.70 -27.90 -20.18
C ASN A 82 -27.89 -27.91 -18.66
N ILE A 83 -28.45 -26.83 -18.09
CA ILE A 83 -28.47 -26.59 -16.65
C ILE A 83 -29.87 -26.38 -16.08
N ALA A 84 -30.86 -26.13 -16.94
CA ALA A 84 -32.22 -25.78 -16.55
C ALA A 84 -33.27 -26.46 -17.43
N SER A 85 -34.52 -26.43 -16.98
CA SER A 85 -35.67 -26.94 -17.74
C SER A 85 -36.86 -26.00 -17.61
N ILE A 86 -37.76 -26.04 -18.60
CA ILE A 86 -39.05 -25.34 -18.54
C ILE A 86 -40.17 -26.37 -18.55
N GLN A 87 -41.09 -26.26 -17.58
CA GLN A 87 -42.38 -26.94 -17.62
C GLN A 87 -43.44 -25.99 -18.16
N THR A 88 -44.26 -26.50 -19.09
CA THR A 88 -45.35 -25.74 -19.71
C THR A 88 -46.69 -26.36 -19.38
N SER A 89 -47.65 -25.59 -18.89
CA SER A 89 -49.05 -26.02 -18.69
C SER A 89 -49.98 -25.06 -19.42
N VAL A 90 -51.08 -25.58 -19.99
CA VAL A 90 -52.04 -24.78 -20.76
C VAL A 90 -53.47 -25.12 -20.37
N HIS A 91 -54.37 -24.14 -20.42
CA HIS A 91 -55.81 -24.38 -20.39
C HIS A 91 -56.35 -24.40 -21.81
N VAL A 92 -56.93 -25.53 -22.23
CA VAL A 92 -57.45 -25.72 -23.59
C VAL A 92 -58.96 -25.84 -23.56
N GLN A 93 -59.62 -25.17 -24.51
CA GLN A 93 -61.07 -25.26 -24.72
C GLN A 93 -61.56 -26.72 -24.70
N ASP A 94 -62.65 -26.98 -23.98
CA ASP A 94 -63.32 -28.28 -23.85
C ASP A 94 -62.44 -29.43 -23.30
N LYS A 95 -61.17 -29.15 -22.94
CA LYS A 95 -60.21 -30.11 -22.36
C LYS A 95 -59.78 -29.74 -20.96
N GLY A 96 -59.86 -28.47 -20.59
CA GLY A 96 -59.45 -27.96 -19.30
C GLY A 96 -57.93 -27.78 -19.20
N ASP A 97 -57.40 -27.89 -17.98
CA ASP A 97 -55.96 -27.79 -17.73
C ASP A 97 -55.23 -29.03 -18.22
N MET A 98 -54.15 -28.81 -18.98
CA MET A 98 -53.29 -29.85 -19.54
C MET A 98 -51.83 -29.54 -19.19
N GLY A 99 -51.04 -30.60 -18.94
CA GLY A 99 -49.64 -30.51 -18.54
C GLY A 99 -49.39 -30.87 -17.06
N PRO A 100 -48.17 -30.62 -16.54
CA PRO A 100 -47.05 -29.98 -17.24
C PRO A 100 -46.50 -30.86 -18.37
N PHE A 101 -46.18 -30.22 -19.49
CA PHE A 101 -45.45 -30.79 -20.62
C PHE A 101 -43.96 -30.55 -20.44
N ALA A 102 -43.14 -31.50 -20.86
CA ALA A 102 -41.70 -31.36 -20.78
C ALA A 102 -41.18 -30.33 -21.79
N MET A 103 -39.97 -29.81 -21.52
CA MET A 103 -39.31 -28.82 -22.38
C MET A 103 -39.26 -29.30 -23.85
N GLY A 104 -39.68 -28.45 -24.77
CA GLY A 104 -39.73 -28.72 -26.21
C GLY A 104 -40.92 -29.56 -26.69
N GLU A 105 -41.71 -30.13 -25.79
CA GLU A 105 -42.94 -30.86 -26.15
C GLU A 105 -44.07 -29.91 -26.53
N ALA A 106 -45.00 -30.39 -27.37
CA ALA A 106 -46.17 -29.65 -27.78
C ALA A 106 -47.19 -29.58 -26.63
N ALA A 107 -47.31 -28.43 -25.99
CA ALA A 107 -48.33 -28.15 -24.99
C ALA A 107 -49.61 -27.67 -25.67
N GLY A 108 -50.72 -28.40 -25.50
CA GLY A 108 -52.02 -28.07 -26.11
C GLY A 108 -52.51 -29.14 -27.08
N THR A 109 -53.19 -28.74 -28.16
CA THR A 109 -53.69 -29.66 -29.20
C THR A 109 -53.31 -29.19 -30.59
N THR A 110 -53.01 -30.12 -31.49
CA THR A 110 -52.65 -29.82 -32.88
C THR A 110 -53.76 -30.34 -33.79
N GLY A 111 -54.39 -29.46 -34.57
CA GLY A 111 -55.36 -29.87 -35.61
C GLY A 111 -56.73 -30.30 -35.10
N LEU A 112 -57.03 -30.11 -33.81
CA LEU A 112 -58.34 -30.41 -33.22
C LEU A 112 -59.29 -29.20 -33.22
N GLY A 113 -58.81 -28.02 -33.61
CA GLY A 113 -59.64 -26.82 -33.64
C GLY A 113 -59.90 -26.18 -32.26
N LEU A 114 -59.15 -26.57 -31.22
CA LEU A 114 -59.36 -26.11 -29.84
C LEU A 114 -58.34 -25.02 -29.48
N ARG A 115 -58.83 -23.90 -28.94
CA ARG A 115 -57.99 -22.77 -28.51
C ARG A 115 -57.31 -23.05 -27.16
N ILE A 116 -56.10 -22.50 -27.00
CA ILE A 116 -55.54 -22.24 -25.67
C ILE A 116 -56.16 -20.94 -25.12
N GLU A 117 -56.57 -20.95 -23.85
CA GLU A 117 -57.12 -19.78 -23.14
C GLU A 117 -56.15 -19.21 -22.11
N SER A 118 -55.24 -20.04 -21.57
CA SER A 118 -54.17 -19.60 -20.68
C SER A 118 -52.94 -20.51 -20.76
N ILE A 119 -51.78 -19.96 -20.40
CA ILE A 119 -50.51 -20.66 -20.31
C ILE A 119 -49.82 -20.35 -18.98
N LYS A 120 -49.10 -21.34 -18.44
CA LYS A 120 -48.26 -21.24 -17.26
C LYS A 120 -46.91 -21.85 -17.56
N LEU A 121 -45.85 -21.08 -17.29
CA LEU A 121 -44.47 -21.50 -17.48
C LEU A 121 -43.75 -21.54 -16.14
N VAL A 122 -43.00 -22.61 -15.87
CA VAL A 122 -42.16 -22.74 -14.68
C VAL A 122 -40.73 -23.04 -15.13
N LEU A 123 -39.79 -22.17 -14.76
CA LEU A 123 -38.35 -22.36 -14.97
C LEU A 123 -37.79 -23.10 -13.75
N GLU A 124 -37.13 -24.23 -13.99
CA GLU A 124 -36.58 -25.10 -12.96
C GLU A 124 -35.05 -25.15 -13.03
N ASN A 125 -34.43 -25.38 -11.89
CA ASN A 125 -32.96 -25.54 -11.74
C ASN A 125 -32.14 -24.32 -12.19
N MET A 126 -32.73 -23.12 -12.13
CA MET A 126 -32.05 -21.89 -12.55
C MET A 126 -32.26 -20.75 -11.54
N PRO A 127 -31.68 -20.87 -10.33
CA PRO A 127 -31.78 -19.80 -9.34
C PRO A 127 -31.07 -18.54 -9.85
N GLY A 128 -31.56 -17.37 -9.44
CA GLY A 128 -31.03 -16.09 -9.93
C GLY A 128 -31.52 -15.67 -11.32
N TYR A 129 -32.46 -16.43 -11.89
CA TYR A 129 -33.16 -16.08 -13.11
C TYR A 129 -34.66 -16.29 -12.94
N VAL A 130 -35.44 -15.50 -13.65
CA VAL A 130 -36.89 -15.66 -13.73
C VAL A 130 -37.33 -15.72 -15.19
N ILE A 131 -38.21 -16.66 -15.50
CA ILE A 131 -38.94 -16.63 -16.76
C ILE A 131 -40.07 -15.61 -16.65
N LYS A 132 -40.19 -14.76 -17.67
CA LYS A 132 -41.31 -13.82 -17.81
C LYS A 132 -41.97 -13.96 -19.16
N TYR A 133 -43.27 -13.75 -19.20
CA TYR A 133 -44.05 -13.90 -20.41
C TYR A 133 -45.27 -13.00 -20.42
N ASP A 134 -45.72 -12.66 -21.62
CA ASP A 134 -46.99 -11.99 -21.85
C ASP A 134 -47.71 -12.67 -23.01
N VAL A 135 -49.03 -12.51 -23.05
CA VAL A 135 -49.90 -13.12 -24.05
C VAL A 135 -50.83 -12.09 -24.65
N GLN A 136 -51.07 -12.22 -25.95
CA GLN A 136 -52.12 -11.48 -26.65
C GLN A 136 -53.39 -12.32 -26.65
N VAL A 137 -54.49 -11.73 -26.18
CA VAL A 137 -55.80 -12.36 -26.07
C VAL A 137 -56.80 -11.70 -27.01
N GLU A 138 -57.66 -12.51 -27.62
CA GLU A 138 -58.79 -12.05 -28.42
C GLU A 138 -59.57 -10.93 -27.71
N ASN A 139 -59.86 -9.85 -28.45
CA ASN A 139 -60.62 -8.67 -28.00
C ASN A 139 -60.02 -7.91 -26.80
N LYS A 140 -58.85 -8.32 -26.28
CA LYS A 140 -58.14 -7.64 -25.19
C LYS A 140 -56.76 -7.12 -25.60
N GLY A 141 -56.14 -7.71 -26.62
CA GLY A 141 -54.76 -7.41 -26.99
C GLY A 141 -53.78 -8.03 -26.00
N TRP A 142 -52.58 -7.45 -25.89
CA TRP A 142 -51.59 -7.85 -24.87
C TRP A 142 -52.13 -7.58 -23.47
N LEU A 143 -51.98 -8.54 -22.56
CA LEU A 143 -52.48 -8.40 -21.18
C LEU A 143 -51.59 -7.51 -20.31
N LYS A 144 -50.32 -7.34 -20.68
CA LYS A 144 -49.35 -6.46 -20.02
C LYS A 144 -48.79 -5.43 -20.99
N ASP A 145 -47.95 -4.52 -20.50
CA ASP A 145 -47.25 -3.58 -21.38
C ASP A 145 -46.11 -4.33 -22.09
N VAL A 146 -46.29 -4.55 -23.38
CA VAL A 146 -45.33 -5.27 -24.23
C VAL A 146 -43.95 -4.59 -24.30
N ASN A 147 -43.85 -3.30 -23.93
CA ASN A 147 -42.60 -2.55 -23.90
C ASN A 147 -41.97 -2.44 -22.50
N ASP A 148 -42.68 -2.89 -21.45
CA ASP A 148 -42.18 -2.93 -20.08
C ASP A 148 -42.26 -4.35 -19.50
N THR A 149 -41.15 -5.06 -19.67
CA THR A 149 -40.99 -6.45 -19.20
C THR A 149 -41.00 -6.59 -17.68
N ALA A 150 -40.95 -5.49 -16.91
CA ALA A 150 -41.15 -5.52 -15.48
C ALA A 150 -42.59 -5.94 -15.12
N THR A 151 -43.57 -5.60 -15.98
CA THR A 151 -45.01 -5.84 -15.77
C THR A 151 -45.49 -7.23 -16.18
N TRP A 152 -44.66 -7.97 -16.92
CA TRP A 152 -44.99 -9.28 -17.48
C TRP A 152 -45.25 -10.33 -16.40
N PHE A 153 -46.04 -11.35 -16.73
CA PHE A 153 -46.27 -12.46 -15.82
C PHE A 153 -44.95 -13.15 -15.49
N VAL A 154 -44.79 -13.54 -14.23
CA VAL A 154 -43.60 -14.25 -13.74
C VAL A 154 -43.89 -15.75 -13.73
N GLY A 155 -42.83 -16.57 -13.84
CA GLY A 155 -42.92 -18.03 -13.77
C GLY A 155 -43.84 -18.52 -12.64
N GLY A 156 -44.76 -19.43 -12.99
CA GLY A 156 -45.77 -20.00 -12.09
C GLY A 156 -47.15 -19.34 -12.13
N GLU A 157 -47.27 -18.10 -12.64
CA GLU A 157 -48.56 -17.43 -12.81
C GLU A 157 -49.39 -18.04 -13.96
N ASP A 158 -50.68 -17.73 -14.04
CA ASP A 158 -51.52 -18.09 -15.21
C ASP A 158 -51.66 -16.85 -16.11
N ALA A 159 -51.07 -16.88 -17.31
CA ALA A 159 -51.22 -15.82 -18.31
C ALA A 159 -52.32 -16.18 -19.31
N GLY A 160 -53.37 -15.37 -19.36
CA GLY A 160 -54.52 -15.57 -20.25
C GLY A 160 -55.85 -15.29 -19.54
N THR A 161 -56.92 -15.83 -20.10
CA THR A 161 -58.31 -15.59 -19.66
C THR A 161 -59.07 -16.90 -19.53
N LYS A 162 -58.51 -17.81 -18.73
CA LYS A 162 -59.09 -19.12 -18.43
C LYS A 162 -60.56 -18.99 -18.01
N GLY A 163 -61.44 -19.69 -18.71
CA GLY A 163 -62.88 -19.71 -18.41
C GLY A 163 -63.68 -18.53 -18.96
N GLU A 164 -63.04 -17.55 -19.62
CA GLU A 164 -63.73 -16.45 -20.31
C GLU A 164 -64.06 -16.76 -21.77
N SER A 165 -63.70 -17.95 -22.26
CA SER A 165 -63.89 -18.36 -23.65
C SER A 165 -63.17 -17.52 -24.71
N LEU A 166 -62.10 -16.82 -24.34
CA LEU A 166 -61.25 -16.05 -25.26
C LEU A 166 -59.95 -16.82 -25.57
N ARG A 167 -59.49 -16.74 -26.82
CA ARG A 167 -58.27 -17.43 -27.28
C ARG A 167 -57.01 -16.60 -27.06
N LEU A 168 -55.88 -17.29 -26.86
CA LEU A 168 -54.56 -16.71 -27.09
C LEU A 168 -54.30 -16.60 -28.60
N GLU A 169 -53.73 -15.48 -29.03
CA GLU A 169 -53.37 -15.18 -30.43
C GLU A 169 -51.87 -15.04 -30.64
N ALA A 170 -51.13 -14.57 -29.61
CA ALA A 170 -49.68 -14.45 -29.63
C ALA A 170 -49.06 -14.59 -28.23
N ILE A 171 -47.77 -14.91 -28.16
CA ILE A 171 -46.98 -15.02 -26.92
C ILE A 171 -45.59 -14.39 -27.09
N LYS A 172 -45.08 -13.80 -26.01
CA LYS A 172 -43.68 -13.41 -25.85
C LYS A 172 -43.11 -13.99 -24.57
N ILE A 173 -41.87 -14.47 -24.60
CA ILE A 173 -41.19 -15.08 -23.46
C ILE A 173 -39.75 -14.56 -23.39
N ILE A 174 -39.32 -14.18 -22.20
CA ILE A 174 -37.93 -13.80 -21.90
C ILE A 174 -37.46 -14.50 -20.62
N ILE A 175 -36.14 -14.59 -20.47
CA ILE A 175 -35.51 -14.94 -19.19
C ILE A 175 -34.74 -13.71 -18.70
N VAL A 176 -35.00 -13.30 -17.47
CA VAL A 176 -34.39 -12.13 -16.84
C VAL A 176 -33.51 -12.60 -15.70
N GLN A 177 -32.27 -12.13 -15.70
CA GLN A 177 -31.35 -12.32 -14.58
C GLN A 177 -31.77 -11.43 -13.40
N THR A 178 -31.80 -11.99 -12.19
CA THR A 178 -32.22 -11.32 -10.96
C THR A 178 -31.14 -11.23 -9.89
N THR A 179 -30.00 -11.93 -10.07
CA THR A 179 -28.89 -11.92 -9.10
C THR A 179 -27.83 -10.88 -9.46
N ASP A 180 -27.53 -10.02 -8.49
CA ASP A 180 -26.45 -9.04 -8.49
C ASP A 180 -25.24 -9.58 -7.70
N LEU A 181 -24.13 -9.83 -8.40
CA LEU A 181 -22.87 -10.29 -7.80
C LEU A 181 -21.97 -9.16 -7.30
N LEU A 182 -22.35 -7.90 -7.52
CA LEU A 182 -21.54 -6.75 -7.12
C LEU A 182 -21.13 -6.76 -5.64
N PRO A 183 -22.01 -7.10 -4.67
CA PRO A 183 -21.62 -7.13 -3.25
C PRO A 183 -20.46 -8.10 -2.95
N PHE A 184 -20.42 -9.24 -3.64
CA PHE A 184 -19.32 -10.20 -3.49
C PHE A 184 -18.02 -9.65 -4.08
N PHE A 185 -18.08 -9.03 -5.27
CA PHE A 185 -16.89 -8.46 -5.91
C PHE A 185 -16.31 -7.29 -5.12
N GLU A 186 -17.17 -6.39 -4.62
CA GLU A 186 -16.75 -5.30 -3.74
C GLU A 186 -16.08 -5.82 -2.45
N ALA A 187 -16.58 -6.92 -1.89
CA ALA A 187 -15.98 -7.53 -0.70
C ALA A 187 -14.58 -8.11 -0.96
N ILE A 188 -14.32 -8.76 -2.10
CA ILE A 188 -12.99 -9.31 -2.37
C ILE A 188 -11.97 -8.24 -2.79
N GLU A 189 -12.42 -7.18 -3.47
CA GLU A 189 -11.56 -6.09 -3.97
C GLU A 189 -11.17 -5.07 -2.89
N ALA A 190 -11.80 -5.11 -1.72
CA ALA A 190 -11.53 -4.19 -0.62
C ALA A 190 -10.14 -4.35 0.03
N VAL A 191 -9.42 -5.45 -0.23
CA VAL A 191 -8.13 -5.78 0.41
C VAL A 191 -7.12 -6.31 -0.61
N ASN A 192 -5.82 -6.03 -0.40
CA ASN A 192 -4.74 -6.47 -1.28
C ASN A 192 -3.78 -7.42 -0.56
N GLU A 193 -3.44 -8.55 -1.20
CA GLU A 193 -2.54 -9.58 -0.63
C GLU A 193 -1.23 -9.03 -0.11
N MET A 194 -0.65 -8.06 -0.82
CA MET A 194 0.67 -7.51 -0.50
C MET A 194 0.70 -6.68 0.78
N ASP A 195 -0.46 -6.27 1.30
CA ASP A 195 -0.57 -5.43 2.49
C ASP A 195 -0.59 -6.25 3.80
N TYR A 196 -0.72 -7.58 3.70
CA TYR A 196 -0.96 -8.46 4.84
C TYR A 196 0.04 -9.62 4.93
N THR A 197 0.21 -10.14 6.14
CA THR A 197 1.09 -11.30 6.37
C THR A 197 0.58 -12.53 5.62
N THR A 198 1.50 -13.34 5.10
CA THR A 198 1.17 -14.57 4.35
C THR A 198 0.25 -15.52 5.13
N GLU A 199 0.40 -15.61 6.46
CA GLU A 199 -0.41 -16.47 7.33
C GLU A 199 -1.86 -15.97 7.46
N SER A 200 -2.05 -14.68 7.73
CA SER A 200 -3.39 -14.10 7.84
C SER A 200 -4.11 -14.08 6.50
N TRP A 201 -3.38 -13.80 5.41
CA TRP A 201 -3.92 -13.86 4.05
C TRP A 201 -4.35 -15.28 3.65
N ALA A 202 -3.54 -16.30 3.96
CA ALA A 202 -3.90 -17.68 3.70
C ALA A 202 -5.21 -18.07 4.42
N THR A 203 -5.41 -17.58 5.64
CA THR A 203 -6.65 -17.80 6.40
C THR A 203 -7.86 -17.11 5.75
N TYR A 204 -7.71 -15.83 5.38
CA TYR A 204 -8.73 -15.07 4.63
C TYR A 204 -9.10 -15.76 3.31
N TYR A 205 -8.10 -16.23 2.57
CA TYR A 205 -8.30 -16.89 1.28
C TYR A 205 -9.13 -18.18 1.37
N GLU A 206 -8.99 -18.95 2.46
CA GLU A 206 -9.85 -20.13 2.68
C GLU A 206 -11.31 -19.73 2.95
N VAL A 207 -11.57 -18.58 3.57
CA VAL A 207 -12.95 -18.06 3.71
C VAL A 207 -13.52 -17.66 2.34
N VAL A 208 -12.75 -16.95 1.52
CA VAL A 208 -13.18 -16.56 0.16
C VAL A 208 -13.53 -17.81 -0.66
N LYS A 209 -12.69 -18.84 -0.64
CA LYS A 209 -12.96 -20.12 -1.31
C LYS A 209 -14.25 -20.79 -0.86
N ALA A 210 -14.55 -20.77 0.43
CA ALA A 210 -15.75 -21.38 0.99
C ALA A 210 -17.03 -20.59 0.64
N ASN A 211 -16.90 -19.33 0.21
CA ASN A 211 -18.01 -18.41 -0.07
C ASN A 211 -18.03 -17.96 -1.55
N LEU A 212 -17.49 -18.76 -2.47
CA LEU A 212 -17.58 -18.45 -3.90
C LEU A 212 -19.05 -18.47 -4.36
N VAL A 213 -19.44 -17.45 -5.12
CA VAL A 213 -20.77 -17.33 -5.70
C VAL A 213 -20.71 -17.17 -7.21
N THR A 214 -21.81 -17.50 -7.87
CA THR A 214 -22.00 -17.49 -9.31
C THR A 214 -23.38 -16.94 -9.65
N MET A 215 -23.67 -16.74 -10.94
CA MET A 215 -25.00 -16.30 -11.38
C MET A 215 -26.12 -17.30 -11.09
N ALA A 216 -25.80 -18.55 -10.72
CA ALA A 216 -26.76 -19.54 -10.29
C ALA A 216 -27.15 -19.39 -8.81
N ASN A 217 -26.46 -18.55 -8.04
CA ASN A 217 -26.80 -18.30 -6.65
C ASN A 217 -27.98 -17.34 -6.52
N THR A 218 -28.72 -17.47 -5.42
CA THR A 218 -29.74 -16.48 -5.04
C THR A 218 -29.09 -15.20 -4.53
N GLN A 219 -29.82 -14.07 -4.57
CA GLN A 219 -29.31 -12.82 -4.03
C GLN A 219 -28.95 -12.94 -2.53
N GLU A 220 -29.72 -13.71 -1.77
CA GLU A 220 -29.47 -13.92 -0.34
C GLU A 220 -28.15 -14.66 -0.11
N GLU A 221 -27.86 -15.70 -0.90
CA GLU A 221 -26.58 -16.41 -0.83
C GLU A 221 -25.39 -15.50 -1.18
N VAL A 222 -25.55 -14.62 -2.17
CA VAL A 222 -24.52 -13.62 -2.53
C VAL A 222 -24.29 -12.63 -1.39
N ASN A 223 -25.36 -12.13 -0.78
CA ASN A 223 -25.26 -11.20 0.35
C ASN A 223 -24.58 -11.87 1.55
N ILE A 224 -24.94 -13.12 1.87
CA ILE A 224 -24.31 -13.90 2.94
C ILE A 224 -22.82 -14.11 2.66
N ALA A 225 -22.46 -14.50 1.44
CA ALA A 225 -21.08 -14.67 1.02
C ALA A 225 -20.26 -13.39 1.19
N ALA A 226 -20.79 -12.26 0.72
CA ALA A 226 -20.15 -10.94 0.86
C ALA A 226 -19.93 -10.58 2.34
N VAL A 227 -20.94 -10.78 3.20
CA VAL A 227 -20.83 -10.53 4.65
C VAL A 227 -19.75 -11.40 5.29
N ASN A 228 -19.67 -12.69 4.93
CA ASN A 228 -18.65 -13.60 5.46
C ASN A 228 -17.24 -13.17 5.06
N ILE A 229 -17.05 -12.71 3.82
CA ILE A 229 -15.78 -12.20 3.32
C ILE A 229 -15.39 -10.92 4.05
N VAL A 230 -16.31 -9.96 4.18
CA VAL A 230 -16.07 -8.71 4.94
C VAL A 230 -15.73 -9.01 6.40
N ALA A 231 -16.40 -9.97 7.03
CA ALA A 231 -16.08 -10.37 8.39
C ALA A 231 -14.66 -10.95 8.50
N ALA A 232 -14.22 -11.76 7.54
CA ALA A 232 -12.88 -12.34 7.52
C ALA A 232 -11.76 -11.30 7.32
N GLN A 233 -12.04 -10.18 6.63
CA GLN A 233 -11.07 -9.08 6.49
C GLN A 233 -10.59 -8.55 7.83
N SER A 234 -11.44 -8.56 8.86
CA SER A 234 -11.07 -8.10 10.21
C SER A 234 -9.97 -8.94 10.89
N SER A 235 -9.74 -10.16 10.40
CA SER A 235 -8.70 -11.07 10.90
C SER A 235 -7.37 -10.95 10.13
N LEU A 236 -7.31 -10.10 9.10
CA LEU A 236 -6.08 -9.83 8.38
C LEU A 236 -5.09 -9.06 9.26
N VAL A 237 -3.82 -9.46 9.17
CA VAL A 237 -2.73 -8.85 9.94
C VAL A 237 -1.85 -8.08 8.96
N ALA A 238 -1.84 -6.75 9.08
CA ALA A 238 -1.05 -5.89 8.20
C ALA A 238 0.46 -6.16 8.38
N ILE A 239 1.21 -6.04 7.29
CA ILE A 239 2.68 -6.04 7.36
C ILE A 239 3.12 -4.69 7.96
N GLU A 240 3.91 -4.73 9.04
CA GLU A 240 4.53 -3.52 9.58
C GLU A 240 5.52 -2.95 8.56
N GLY A 241 5.43 -1.64 8.30
CA GLY A 241 6.36 -0.96 7.42
C GLY A 241 7.79 -0.94 7.98
N ASP A 242 8.77 -1.26 7.12
CA ASP A 242 10.19 -1.18 7.45
C ASP A 242 10.65 0.28 7.47
N LEU A 243 10.95 0.77 8.68
CA LEU A 243 11.40 2.15 8.93
C LEU A 243 12.89 2.37 8.63
N THR A 244 13.66 1.34 8.29
CA THR A 244 15.10 1.44 7.97
C THR A 244 15.41 2.61 7.02
N PRO A 245 14.81 2.73 5.82
CA PRO A 245 15.13 3.83 4.89
C PRO A 245 14.80 5.22 5.44
N TYR A 246 13.76 5.35 6.27
CA TYR A 246 13.40 6.61 6.90
C TYR A 246 14.42 7.01 7.99
N ILE A 247 14.82 6.05 8.82
CA ILE A 247 15.82 6.24 9.89
C ILE A 247 17.18 6.59 9.28
N GLU A 248 17.59 5.89 8.22
CA GLU A 248 18.82 6.20 7.47
C GLU A 248 18.78 7.62 6.89
N ALA A 249 17.65 8.03 6.30
CA ALA A 249 17.51 9.37 5.76
C ALA A 249 17.68 10.44 6.84
N ILE A 250 16.95 10.38 7.96
CA ILE A 250 17.02 11.43 8.99
C ILE A 250 18.38 11.51 9.71
N SER A 251 19.11 10.38 9.81
CA SER A 251 20.39 10.30 10.52
C SER A 251 21.61 10.61 9.65
N ALA A 252 21.44 10.82 8.35
CA ALA A 252 22.52 11.10 7.40
C ALA A 252 23.18 12.48 7.58
N VAL A 253 22.56 13.40 8.32
CA VAL A 253 23.00 14.79 8.48
C VAL A 253 22.96 15.22 9.95
N ASN A 254 23.86 16.13 10.34
CA ASN A 254 23.95 16.65 11.71
C ASN A 254 23.70 18.17 11.72
N GLU A 255 22.80 18.63 12.60
CA GLU A 255 22.43 20.04 12.74
C GLU A 255 23.62 20.98 12.90
N MET A 256 24.65 20.54 13.63
CA MET A 256 25.83 21.36 13.92
C MET A 256 26.65 21.74 12.68
N ASP A 257 26.50 20.98 11.59
CA ASP A 257 27.27 21.17 10.36
C ASP A 257 26.66 22.23 9.41
N TYR A 258 25.42 22.66 9.66
CA TYR A 258 24.66 23.50 8.74
C TYR A 258 24.22 24.83 9.36
N THR A 259 23.84 25.77 8.50
CA THR A 259 23.31 27.07 8.93
C THR A 259 21.93 26.91 9.56
N THR A 260 21.61 27.73 10.56
CA THR A 260 20.31 27.71 11.25
C THR A 260 19.13 27.87 10.28
N GLU A 261 19.27 28.71 9.26
CA GLU A 261 18.21 28.96 8.27
C GLU A 261 17.96 27.74 7.35
N SER A 262 19.04 27.14 6.81
CA SER A 262 18.89 25.96 5.95
C SER A 262 18.40 24.74 6.74
N TRP A 263 18.87 24.58 7.99
CA TRP A 263 18.41 23.52 8.88
C TRP A 263 16.93 23.68 9.26
N ALA A 264 16.48 24.89 9.57
CA ALA A 264 15.06 25.15 9.86
C ALA A 264 14.17 24.72 8.68
N THR A 265 14.58 25.05 7.45
CA THR A 265 13.87 24.64 6.23
C THR A 265 13.83 23.12 6.07
N TYR A 266 14.95 22.43 6.29
CA TYR A 266 15.03 20.96 6.27
C TYR A 266 14.14 20.33 7.36
N SER A 267 14.15 20.87 8.58
CA SER A 267 13.37 20.37 9.71
C SER A 267 11.86 20.41 9.44
N GLU A 268 11.37 21.45 8.75
CA GLU A 268 9.96 21.51 8.33
C GLU A 268 9.60 20.41 7.34
N VAL A 269 10.50 20.03 6.43
CA VAL A 269 10.29 18.87 5.55
C VAL A 269 10.21 17.58 6.36
N VAL A 270 11.11 17.38 7.33
CA VAL A 270 11.09 16.18 8.20
C VAL A 270 9.76 16.11 8.98
N LYS A 271 9.32 17.22 9.58
CA LYS A 271 8.04 17.28 10.32
C LYS A 271 6.83 16.94 9.46
N ALA A 272 6.83 17.36 8.19
CA ALA A 272 5.75 17.07 7.25
C ALA A 272 5.73 15.60 6.77
N HIS A 273 6.79 14.82 6.99
CA HIS A 273 6.96 13.46 6.47
C HIS A 273 7.23 12.43 7.58
N ILE A 274 6.69 12.65 8.78
CA ILE A 274 6.78 11.67 9.87
C ILE A 274 6.00 10.41 9.49
N VAL A 275 6.65 9.27 9.63
CA VAL A 275 6.07 7.94 9.40
C VAL A 275 6.30 7.02 10.60
N THR A 276 5.47 5.99 10.69
CA THR A 276 5.48 4.95 11.73
C THR A 276 5.36 3.57 11.08
N LYS A 277 5.49 2.50 11.88
CA LYS A 277 5.29 1.12 11.41
C LYS A 277 3.90 0.82 10.86
N ALA A 278 2.91 1.66 11.19
CA ALA A 278 1.54 1.56 10.66
C ALA A 278 1.42 2.10 9.23
N ASN A 279 2.41 2.84 8.73
CA ASN A 279 2.42 3.32 7.36
C ASN A 279 2.82 2.20 6.40
N THR A 280 2.29 2.25 5.18
CA THR A 280 2.67 1.31 4.11
C THR A 280 4.14 1.49 3.71
N GLN A 281 4.77 0.45 3.18
CA GLN A 281 6.17 0.53 2.73
C GLN A 281 6.38 1.63 1.69
N THR A 282 5.40 1.84 0.80
CA THR A 282 5.42 2.91 -0.20
C THR A 282 5.41 4.29 0.44
N GLN A 283 4.56 4.54 1.44
CA GLN A 283 4.52 5.81 2.17
C GLN A 283 5.85 6.10 2.89
N ILE A 284 6.42 5.08 3.54
CA ILE A 284 7.72 5.20 4.22
C ILE A 284 8.83 5.51 3.22
N THR A 285 8.86 4.81 2.08
CA THR A 285 9.88 5.01 1.03
C THR A 285 9.76 6.41 0.40
N ILE A 286 8.53 6.90 0.17
CA ILE A 286 8.28 8.26 -0.32
C ILE A 286 8.75 9.31 0.69
N ALA A 287 8.43 9.13 1.98
CA ALA A 287 8.87 10.02 3.04
C ALA A 287 10.41 10.11 3.11
N ALA A 288 11.09 8.96 3.11
CA ALA A 288 12.55 8.88 3.08
C ALA A 288 13.12 9.62 1.85
N ALA A 289 12.57 9.40 0.66
CA ALA A 289 13.02 10.06 -0.56
C ALA A 289 12.85 11.59 -0.51
N ARG A 290 11.76 12.09 0.09
CA ARG A 290 11.51 13.53 0.27
C ARG A 290 12.51 14.16 1.23
N ILE A 291 12.84 13.47 2.32
CA ILE A 291 13.85 13.91 3.29
C ILE A 291 15.23 13.95 2.62
N THR A 292 15.63 12.89 1.92
CA THR A 292 16.91 12.84 1.18
C THR A 292 16.99 13.93 0.10
N ALA A 293 15.88 14.26 -0.55
CA ALA A 293 15.86 15.36 -1.51
C ALA A 293 16.08 16.73 -0.81
N ALA A 294 15.46 16.95 0.35
CA ALA A 294 15.60 18.18 1.10
C ALA A 294 17.03 18.40 1.63
N GLN A 295 17.76 17.33 1.96
CA GLN A 295 19.17 17.40 2.38
C GLN A 295 20.05 18.12 1.36
N LYS A 296 19.74 18.01 0.07
CA LYS A 296 20.52 18.68 -1.01
C LYS A 296 20.44 20.21 -0.96
N SER A 297 19.49 20.76 -0.20
CA SER A 297 19.32 22.21 -0.02
C SER A 297 19.96 22.72 1.27
N LEU A 298 20.58 21.85 2.07
CA LEU A 298 21.31 22.24 3.27
C LEU A 298 22.55 23.05 2.91
N VAL A 299 22.83 24.09 3.69
CA VAL A 299 23.97 24.99 3.50
C VAL A 299 24.93 24.82 4.66
N LEU A 300 26.19 24.46 4.37
CA LEU A 300 27.22 24.29 5.39
C LEU A 300 27.49 25.61 6.13
N LYS A 301 27.63 25.52 7.45
CA LYS A 301 28.13 26.61 8.29
C LYS A 301 29.66 26.58 8.30
N GLU A 302 30.31 27.75 8.42
CA GLU A 302 31.76 27.80 8.68
C GLU A 302 32.09 27.04 9.98
N GLY A 303 33.05 26.12 9.89
CA GLY A 303 33.50 25.34 11.03
C GLY A 303 34.22 26.17 12.09
N ASP A 304 33.86 25.98 13.35
CA ASP A 304 34.55 26.54 14.50
C ASP A 304 35.84 25.75 14.79
N LEU A 305 36.98 26.38 14.52
CA LEU A 305 38.32 25.81 14.70
C LEU A 305 38.81 25.85 16.16
N THR A 306 38.07 26.45 17.09
CA THR A 306 38.50 26.59 18.49
C THR A 306 38.92 25.25 19.11
N PRO A 307 38.15 24.15 19.01
CA PRO A 307 38.56 22.87 19.61
C PRO A 307 39.85 22.30 18.99
N TYR A 308 40.05 22.51 17.69
CA TYR A 308 41.26 22.06 17.00
C TYR A 308 42.48 22.88 17.43
N ILE A 309 42.34 24.21 17.51
CA ILE A 309 43.40 25.12 17.95
C ILE A 309 43.79 24.83 19.40
N GLU A 310 42.81 24.62 20.28
CA GLU A 310 43.05 24.22 21.68
C GLU A 310 43.78 22.88 21.75
N ALA A 311 43.37 21.89 20.95
CA ALA A 311 44.04 20.59 20.92
C ALA A 311 45.51 20.70 20.47
N ILE A 312 45.83 21.41 19.38
CA ILE A 312 47.23 21.49 18.93
C ILE A 312 48.13 22.37 19.82
N SER A 313 47.54 23.32 20.56
CA SER A 313 48.31 24.25 21.41
C SER A 313 48.49 23.80 22.85
N ALA A 314 47.87 22.68 23.25
CA ALA A 314 47.94 22.16 24.62
C ALA A 314 49.31 21.56 25.01
N VAL A 315 50.19 21.29 24.04
CA VAL A 315 51.50 20.64 24.25
C VAL A 315 52.61 21.39 23.51
N ASN A 316 53.84 21.34 24.05
CA ASN A 316 54.99 22.02 23.48
C ASN A 316 56.10 21.01 23.15
N GLU A 317 56.63 21.07 21.92
CA GLU A 317 57.69 20.17 21.42
C GLU A 317 58.88 20.04 22.36
N MET A 318 59.28 21.16 22.98
CA MET A 318 60.46 21.21 23.84
C MET A 318 60.33 20.34 25.09
N ASP A 319 59.11 20.00 25.50
CA ASP A 319 58.84 19.25 26.73
C ASP A 319 58.91 17.73 26.53
N TYR A 320 59.00 17.25 25.28
CA TYR A 320 58.88 15.84 24.94
C TYR A 320 60.08 15.29 24.16
N THR A 321 60.21 13.96 24.14
CA THR A 321 61.28 13.29 23.39
C THR A 321 61.07 13.43 21.87
N PRO A 322 62.14 13.52 21.06
CA PRO A 322 62.00 13.64 19.60
C PRO A 322 61.20 12.51 18.95
N GLU A 323 61.33 11.28 19.47
CA GLU A 323 60.63 10.11 18.96
C GLU A 323 59.11 10.14 19.24
N SER A 324 58.72 10.46 20.48
CA SER A 324 57.29 10.55 20.83
C SER A 324 56.62 11.75 20.15
N TRP A 325 57.34 12.87 20.03
CA TRP A 325 56.86 14.05 19.31
C TRP A 325 56.66 13.78 17.83
N ALA A 326 57.61 13.12 17.16
CA ALA A 326 57.47 12.76 15.75
C ALA A 326 56.21 11.91 15.50
N THR A 327 55.92 10.96 16.39
CA THR A 327 54.71 10.13 16.30
C THR A 327 53.42 10.94 16.47
N TYR A 328 53.38 11.84 17.47
CA TYR A 328 52.27 12.77 17.67
C TYR A 328 52.06 13.69 16.45
N PHE A 329 53.16 14.21 15.89
CA PHE A 329 53.12 15.12 14.75
C PHE A 329 52.55 14.47 13.48
N GLU A 330 52.76 13.17 13.25
CA GLU A 330 52.07 12.44 12.18
C GLU A 330 50.55 12.42 12.36
N VAL A 331 50.05 12.28 13.59
CA VAL A 331 48.60 12.35 13.87
C VAL A 331 48.07 13.75 13.59
N VAL A 332 48.80 14.80 14.00
CA VAL A 332 48.41 16.19 13.69
C VAL A 332 48.33 16.42 12.19
N LYS A 333 49.33 15.99 11.42
CA LYS A 333 49.34 16.11 9.94
C LYS A 333 48.16 15.39 9.28
N ALA A 334 47.80 14.21 9.77
CA ALA A 334 46.67 13.44 9.24
C ALA A 334 45.30 14.04 9.57
N ASN A 335 45.22 14.98 10.51
CA ASN A 335 43.97 15.57 11.01
C ASN A 335 43.94 17.10 10.83
N ILE A 336 44.63 17.64 9.83
CA ILE A 336 44.54 19.06 9.48
C ILE A 336 43.13 19.38 9.00
N VAL A 337 42.53 20.41 9.60
CA VAL A 337 41.19 20.89 9.26
C VAL A 337 41.21 22.40 9.02
N THR A 338 40.19 22.89 8.32
CA THR A 338 40.00 24.30 7.95
C THR A 338 38.56 24.71 8.25
N LYS A 339 38.23 26.00 8.11
CA LYS A 339 36.84 26.49 8.26
C LYS A 339 35.85 25.90 7.24
N ALA A 340 36.34 25.29 6.15
CA ALA A 340 35.51 24.63 5.15
C ALA A 340 35.10 23.19 5.56
N ASN A 341 35.76 22.61 6.57
CA ASN A 341 35.36 21.32 7.12
C ASN A 341 34.10 21.46 7.96
N THR A 342 33.33 20.38 8.06
CA THR A 342 32.13 20.36 8.91
C THR A 342 32.52 20.40 10.39
N GLN A 343 31.62 20.87 11.26
CA GLN A 343 31.90 20.93 12.69
C GLN A 343 32.20 19.54 13.25
N THR A 344 31.47 18.52 12.79
CA THR A 344 31.71 17.11 13.13
C THR A 344 33.13 16.68 12.76
N GLN A 345 33.61 17.02 11.56
CA GLN A 345 34.98 16.68 11.14
C GLN A 345 36.04 17.37 12.00
N ILE A 346 35.85 18.65 12.33
CA ILE A 346 36.77 19.41 13.18
C ILE A 346 36.82 18.82 14.59
N THR A 347 35.66 18.49 15.18
CA THR A 347 35.59 17.87 16.51
C THR A 347 36.26 16.50 16.54
N ILE A 348 36.08 15.67 15.50
CA ILE A 348 36.76 14.37 15.39
C ILE A 348 38.27 14.54 15.27
N ALA A 349 38.73 15.50 14.46
CA ALA A 349 40.16 15.80 14.30
C ALA A 349 40.79 16.24 15.64
N ALA A 350 40.14 17.17 16.35
CA ALA A 350 40.58 17.61 17.68
C ALA A 350 40.66 16.44 18.66
N ALA A 351 39.64 15.59 18.74
CA ALA A 351 39.60 14.44 19.64
C ALA A 351 40.73 13.42 19.38
N ARG A 352 41.05 13.17 18.10
CA ARG A 352 42.18 12.31 17.71
C ARG A 352 43.52 12.92 18.14
N ILE A 353 43.70 14.22 17.98
CA ILE A 353 44.90 14.93 18.44
C ILE A 353 45.02 14.84 19.96
N THR A 354 43.95 15.12 20.70
CA THR A 354 43.94 15.01 22.17
C THR A 354 44.25 13.59 22.64
N THR A 355 43.73 12.57 21.95
CA THR A 355 44.06 11.17 22.27
C THR A 355 45.55 10.89 22.06
N ALA A 356 46.13 11.37 20.95
CA ALA A 356 47.55 11.18 20.65
C ALA A 356 48.49 11.88 21.66
N GLN A 357 48.06 12.98 22.29
CA GLN A 357 48.84 13.64 23.34
C GLN A 357 49.14 12.71 24.53
N SER A 358 48.24 11.76 24.82
CA SER A 358 48.41 10.81 25.92
C SER A 358 49.58 9.84 25.71
N SER A 359 50.10 9.76 24.49
CA SER A 359 51.27 8.93 24.13
C SER A 359 52.60 9.69 24.12
N LEU A 360 52.59 10.99 24.43
CA LEU A 360 53.81 11.79 24.52
C LEU A 360 54.66 11.41 25.74
N VAL A 361 55.98 11.39 25.57
CA VAL A 361 56.94 11.04 26.61
C VAL A 361 57.77 12.27 26.98
N ILE A 362 57.73 12.69 28.24
CA ILE A 362 58.46 13.87 28.73
C ILE A 362 59.97 13.65 28.59
N LYS A 363 60.69 14.64 28.08
CA LYS A 363 62.15 14.67 28.00
C LYS A 363 62.72 15.21 29.33
N GLU A 364 63.89 14.71 29.77
CA GLU A 364 64.60 15.32 30.90
C GLU A 364 64.87 16.81 30.65
N GLY A 365 64.51 17.64 31.63
CA GLY A 365 64.67 19.09 31.54
C GLY A 365 66.14 19.54 31.61
N ASP A 366 66.52 20.44 30.71
CA ASP A 366 67.81 21.13 30.71
C ASP A 366 67.78 22.27 31.75
N LEU A 367 68.51 22.07 32.85
CA LEU A 367 68.62 23.01 33.97
C LEU A 367 69.58 24.17 33.71
N THR A 368 70.25 24.22 32.56
CA THR A 368 71.25 25.25 32.26
C THR A 368 70.69 26.69 32.43
N PRO A 369 69.51 27.06 31.89
CA PRO A 369 68.96 28.40 32.07
C PRO A 369 68.66 28.75 33.53
N TYR A 370 68.21 27.76 34.31
CA TYR A 370 67.92 27.94 35.74
C TYR A 370 69.20 28.15 36.55
N ILE A 371 70.23 27.34 36.29
CA ILE A 371 71.54 27.44 36.96
C ILE A 371 72.21 28.78 36.61
N GLU A 372 72.16 29.19 35.35
CA GLU A 372 72.66 30.51 34.92
C GLU A 372 71.92 31.65 35.61
N ALA A 373 70.59 31.58 35.69
CA ALA A 373 69.79 32.59 36.37
C ALA A 373 70.21 32.72 37.85
N ILE A 374 70.24 31.64 38.63
CA ILE A 374 70.57 31.74 40.06
C ILE A 374 72.02 32.16 40.34
N SER A 375 72.95 31.87 39.43
CA SER A 375 74.39 32.16 39.59
C SER A 375 74.81 33.54 39.08
N ALA A 376 73.89 34.30 38.45
CA ALA A 376 74.18 35.63 37.90
C ALA A 376 74.42 36.73 38.94
N VAL A 377 74.04 36.50 40.20
CA VAL A 377 74.12 37.49 41.30
C VAL A 377 74.73 36.87 42.55
N ASN A 378 75.43 37.68 43.35
CA ASN A 378 76.06 37.25 44.60
C ASN A 378 75.51 38.04 45.79
N GLU A 379 75.06 37.34 46.83
CA GLU A 379 74.47 37.91 48.06
C GLU A 379 75.32 39.02 48.68
N MET A 380 76.64 38.88 48.61
CA MET A 380 77.56 39.82 49.22
C MET A 380 77.45 41.23 48.62
N ASP A 381 76.98 41.37 47.38
CA ASP A 381 76.95 42.63 46.65
C ASP A 381 75.70 43.49 46.95
N TYR A 382 74.67 42.91 47.58
CA TYR A 382 73.34 43.54 47.72
C TYR A 382 72.86 43.69 49.17
N THR A 383 71.94 44.62 49.43
CA THR A 383 71.38 44.85 50.78
C THR A 383 70.62 43.63 51.30
N PRO A 384 70.64 43.36 52.62
CA PRO A 384 69.92 42.22 53.21
C PRO A 384 68.43 42.22 52.88
N GLU A 385 67.79 43.38 52.86
CA GLU A 385 66.36 43.52 52.61
C GLU A 385 66.00 43.19 51.15
N SER A 386 66.79 43.67 50.18
CA SER A 386 66.53 43.38 48.76
C SER A 386 66.88 41.94 48.39
N TRP A 387 67.91 41.37 49.02
CA TRP A 387 68.28 39.97 48.84
C TRP A 387 67.21 39.01 49.38
N ALA A 388 66.65 39.27 50.56
CA ALA A 388 65.58 38.44 51.13
C ALA A 388 64.38 38.32 50.18
N ILE A 389 63.96 39.45 49.57
CA ILE A 389 62.86 39.48 48.60
C ILE A 389 63.20 38.68 47.33
N TYR A 390 64.43 38.80 46.82
CA TYR A 390 64.89 38.00 45.68
C TYR A 390 64.90 36.50 46.01
N PHE A 391 65.38 36.13 47.20
CA PHE A 391 65.49 34.75 47.64
C PHE A 391 64.12 34.06 47.74
N GLU A 392 63.08 34.77 48.21
CA GLU A 392 61.69 34.25 48.19
C GLU A 392 61.23 33.89 46.76
N VAL A 393 61.61 34.67 45.74
CA VAL A 393 61.29 34.34 44.35
C VAL A 393 62.05 33.10 43.89
N VAL A 394 63.31 32.92 44.31
CA VAL A 394 64.09 31.71 44.00
C VAL A 394 63.44 30.47 44.61
N GLU A 395 63.06 30.51 45.89
CA GLU A 395 62.41 29.40 46.59
C GLU A 395 61.07 29.02 45.94
N ALA A 396 60.29 30.01 45.49
CA ALA A 396 59.02 29.78 44.81
C ALA A 396 59.16 29.18 43.39
N ASN A 397 60.38 29.14 42.83
CA ASN A 397 60.64 28.70 41.45
C ASN A 397 61.70 27.59 41.36
N ILE A 398 61.86 26.78 42.41
CA ILE A 398 62.74 25.61 42.39
C ILE A 398 62.26 24.60 41.34
N VAL A 399 63.18 24.17 40.48
CA VAL A 399 62.94 23.17 39.43
C VAL A 399 64.01 22.08 39.45
N THR A 400 63.67 20.92 38.88
CA THR A 400 64.50 19.72 38.78
C THR A 400 64.46 19.17 37.35
N LYS A 401 65.27 18.16 37.03
CA LYS A 401 65.24 17.48 35.72
C LYS A 401 63.90 16.79 35.39
N ALA A 402 63.05 16.56 36.39
CA ALA A 402 61.71 16.00 36.21
C ALA A 402 60.68 17.05 35.76
N ASN A 403 61.00 18.34 35.88
CA ASN A 403 60.17 19.41 35.35
C ASN A 403 60.31 19.51 33.83
N THR A 404 59.23 19.93 33.17
CA THR A 404 59.22 20.20 31.73
C THR A 404 60.19 21.35 31.38
N GLN A 405 60.68 21.39 30.14
CA GLN A 405 61.59 22.46 29.71
C GLN A 405 60.92 23.84 29.79
N THR A 406 59.62 23.90 29.49
CA THR A 406 58.79 25.10 29.65
C THR A 406 58.77 25.58 31.10
N GLN A 407 58.53 24.69 32.07
CA GLN A 407 58.55 25.04 33.50
C GLN A 407 59.92 25.57 33.96
N ILE A 408 61.01 24.92 33.53
CA ILE A 408 62.37 25.34 33.86
C ILE A 408 62.67 26.73 33.29
N THR A 409 62.27 26.98 32.05
CA THR A 409 62.48 28.27 31.38
C THR A 409 61.67 29.39 32.04
N ILE A 410 60.42 29.13 32.43
CA ILE A 410 59.58 30.09 33.17
C ILE A 410 60.20 30.41 34.54
N ALA A 411 60.66 29.39 35.26
CA ALA A 411 61.34 29.56 36.55
C ALA A 411 62.59 30.45 36.41
N ALA A 412 63.46 30.15 35.45
CA ALA A 412 64.66 30.93 35.16
C ALA A 412 64.33 32.41 34.81
N ALA A 413 63.28 32.64 34.00
CA ALA A 413 62.86 33.98 33.61
C ALA A 413 62.30 34.81 34.79
N ARG A 414 61.55 34.16 35.70
CA ARG A 414 61.06 34.80 36.93
C ARG A 414 62.20 35.21 37.85
N ILE A 415 63.17 34.31 38.04
CA ILE A 415 64.39 34.58 38.82
C ILE A 415 65.18 35.74 38.20
N SER A 416 65.43 35.69 36.90
CA SER A 416 66.14 36.76 36.16
C SER A 416 65.41 38.11 36.24
N SER A 417 64.07 38.09 36.27
CA SER A 417 63.27 39.31 36.42
C SER A 417 63.36 39.89 37.83
N ALA A 418 63.40 39.04 38.85
CA ALA A 418 63.54 39.45 40.25
C ALA A 418 64.89 40.12 40.54
N GLN A 419 65.96 39.71 39.85
CA GLN A 419 67.29 40.31 39.98
C GLN A 419 67.32 41.82 39.74
N LYS A 420 66.41 42.33 38.89
CA LYS A 420 66.32 43.76 38.57
C LYS A 420 65.92 44.64 39.75
N TYR A 421 65.41 44.04 40.82
CA TYR A 421 64.96 44.73 42.03
C TYR A 421 65.98 44.65 43.17
N LEU A 422 67.13 44.01 42.95
CA LEU A 422 68.23 43.98 43.91
C LEU A 422 68.86 45.38 44.05
N ILE A 423 69.24 45.75 45.27
CA ILE A 423 69.82 47.06 45.61
C ILE A 423 71.26 46.85 46.08
N LEU A 424 72.23 47.49 45.41
CA LEU A 424 73.65 47.41 45.76
C LEU A 424 73.94 48.01 47.14
N LYS A 425 74.90 47.42 47.86
CA LYS A 425 75.39 47.92 49.15
C LYS A 425 76.16 49.23 49.06
#